data_AF-A0AAD4HQK4-F1
#
_entry.id   AF-A0AAD4HQK4-F1
#
_cell.length_a   1.000
_cell.length_b   1.000
_cell.length_c   1.000
_cell.angle_alpha   90.00
_cell.angle_beta   90.00
_cell.angle_gamma   90.00
#
_symmetry.space_group_name_H-M   'P 1'
#
loop_
_entity.id
_entity.type
_entity.pdbx_description
1 polymer ?
#
loop_
_entity_poly.entity_id
_entity_poly.type
_entity_poly.pdbx_seq_one_letter_code
_entity_poly.pdbx_strand_id
1 'polypeptide(L)'
;MSSRPHTAVVANAKIFPVFANRLASHDLNEYINTAKKLKNWLGSEKAYYPDALRNIVLLLEIAHQTFTRRFLPTESSALAVIDIYQALIRAVIPFIRFFTEEDLQRTC
;
A
#
# COMPACT_ATOMS: atom_id res chain seq x y z
N MET A 1 14.33 -16.91 24.66
CA MET A 1 14.78 -15.54 24.37
C MET A 1 14.55 -15.26 22.88
N SER A 2 13.45 -14.58 22.55
CA SER A 2 12.95 -14.43 21.17
C SER A 2 13.53 -13.19 20.50
N SER A 3 14.74 -13.29 19.97
CA SER A 3 15.34 -12.28 19.11
C SER A 3 14.89 -12.51 17.67
N ARG A 4 13.92 -11.74 17.13
CA ARG A 4 13.71 -11.49 15.68
C ARG A 4 12.62 -10.44 15.32
N PRO A 5 12.60 -9.20 15.85
CA PRO A 5 11.86 -8.10 15.20
C PRO A 5 12.63 -7.48 14.02
N HIS A 6 13.96 -7.36 14.17
CA HIS A 6 14.81 -6.58 13.26
C HIS A 6 14.88 -7.13 11.82
N THR A 7 14.89 -8.45 11.65
CA THR A 7 15.05 -9.07 10.32
C THR A 7 13.81 -8.89 9.45
N ALA A 8 12.61 -8.89 10.05
CA ALA A 8 11.35 -8.70 9.34
C ALA A 8 11.19 -7.24 8.88
N VAL A 9 11.60 -6.27 9.70
CA VAL A 9 11.57 -4.84 9.36
C VAL A 9 12.50 -4.53 8.18
N VAL A 10 13.73 -5.06 8.19
CA VAL A 10 14.71 -4.88 7.09
C VAL A 10 14.28 -5.60 5.81
N ALA A 11 13.66 -6.78 5.92
CA ALA A 11 13.11 -7.49 4.76
C ALA A 11 11.94 -6.72 4.14
N ASN A 12 11.02 -6.18 4.95
CA ASN A 12 9.88 -5.39 4.49
C ASN A 12 10.32 -4.08 3.83
N ALA A 13 11.38 -3.44 4.35
CA ALA A 13 11.94 -2.22 3.77
C ALA A 13 12.35 -2.39 2.30
N LYS A 14 12.91 -3.56 1.93
CA LYS A 14 13.27 -3.87 0.54
C LYS A 14 12.08 -4.22 -0.35
N ILE A 15 10.96 -4.56 0.26
CA ILE A 15 9.76 -5.01 -0.42
C ILE A 15 8.90 -3.81 -0.85
N PHE A 16 8.91 -2.70 -0.10
CA PHE A 16 8.21 -1.47 -0.47
C PHE A 16 8.51 -0.94 -1.88
N PRO A 17 9.78 -0.79 -2.33
CA PRO A 17 10.06 -0.33 -3.69
C PRO A 17 9.57 -1.33 -4.77
N VAL A 18 9.52 -2.63 -4.46
CA VAL A 18 8.96 -3.64 -5.38
C VAL A 18 7.45 -3.49 -5.49
N PHE A 19 6.75 -3.26 -4.37
CA PHE A 19 5.32 -2.94 -4.38
C PHE A 19 5.05 -1.63 -5.12
N ALA A 20 5.85 -0.59 -4.90
CA ALA A 20 5.73 0.70 -5.58
C ALA A 20 5.84 0.55 -7.11
N ASN A 21 6.88 -0.14 -7.59
CA ASN A 21 7.07 -0.36 -9.03
C ASN A 21 5.92 -1.17 -9.65
N ARG A 22 5.41 -2.18 -8.94
CA ARG A 22 4.30 -3.00 -9.45
C ARG A 22 2.93 -2.31 -9.37
N LEU A 23 2.71 -1.45 -8.39
CA LEU A 23 1.50 -0.60 -8.32
C LEU A 23 1.57 0.57 -9.31
N ALA A 24 2.77 1.02 -9.67
CA ALA A 24 3.00 1.96 -10.76
C ALA A 24 2.99 1.29 -12.14
N SER A 25 2.95 -0.05 -12.19
CA SER A 25 2.87 -0.79 -13.44
C SER A 25 1.56 -0.48 -14.16
N HIS A 26 1.63 -0.38 -15.48
CA HIS A 26 0.46 -0.22 -16.33
C HIS A 26 -0.24 -1.56 -16.60
N ASP A 27 0.34 -2.67 -16.12
CA ASP A 27 -0.29 -3.98 -16.22
C ASP A 27 -1.37 -4.17 -15.14
N LEU A 28 -2.57 -4.50 -15.61
CA LEU A 28 -3.77 -4.61 -14.79
C LEU A 28 -3.68 -5.80 -13.82
N ASN A 29 -3.11 -6.93 -14.27
CA ASN A 29 -2.94 -8.12 -13.43
C ASN A 29 -1.86 -7.91 -12.37
N GLU A 30 -0.74 -7.27 -12.72
CA GLU A 30 0.30 -6.91 -11.76
C GLU A 30 -0.24 -5.97 -10.69
N TYR A 31 -1.00 -4.95 -11.09
CA TYR A 31 -1.64 -4.02 -10.16
C TYR A 31 -2.58 -4.76 -9.21
N ILE A 32 -3.52 -5.56 -9.73
CA ILE A 32 -4.49 -6.31 -8.90
C ILE A 32 -3.78 -7.26 -7.94
N ASN A 33 -2.83 -8.05 -8.43
CA ASN A 33 -2.12 -9.03 -7.61
C ASN A 33 -1.30 -8.36 -6.51
N THR A 34 -0.69 -7.23 -6.83
CA THR A 34 0.11 -6.43 -5.90
C THR A 34 -0.78 -5.75 -4.88
N ALA A 35 -1.90 -5.16 -5.29
CA ALA A 35 -2.89 -4.55 -4.39
C ALA A 35 -3.52 -5.58 -3.45
N LYS A 36 -3.80 -6.81 -3.90
CA LYS A 36 -4.25 -7.92 -3.03
C LYS A 36 -3.23 -8.28 -1.96
N LYS A 37 -1.96 -8.38 -2.32
CA LYS A 37 -0.87 -8.65 -1.37
C LYS A 37 -0.71 -7.52 -0.37
N LEU A 38 -0.74 -6.27 -0.85
CA LEU A 38 -0.65 -5.09 0.00
C LEU A 38 -1.84 -5.01 0.97
N LYS A 39 -3.07 -5.24 0.50
CA LYS A 39 -4.28 -5.34 1.34
C LYS A 39 -4.10 -6.36 2.46
N ASN A 40 -3.65 -7.58 2.14
CA ASN A 40 -3.46 -8.62 3.15
C ASN A 40 -2.41 -8.22 4.19
N TRP A 41 -1.35 -7.54 3.76
CA TRP A 41 -0.31 -7.04 4.67
C TRP A 41 -0.84 -5.91 5.57
N LEU A 42 -1.57 -4.95 5.00
CA LEU A 42 -2.25 -3.85 5.71
C LEU A 42 -3.38 -4.33 6.63
N GLY A 43 -3.89 -5.54 6.44
CA GLY A 43 -4.85 -6.15 7.37
C GLY A 43 -4.26 -6.57 8.72
N SER A 44 -2.93 -6.48 8.88
CA SER A 44 -2.24 -6.86 10.11
C SER A 44 -1.79 -5.63 10.88
N GLU A 45 -2.10 -5.56 12.17
CA GLU A 45 -1.64 -4.46 13.06
C GLU A 45 -0.10 -4.34 13.07
N LYS A 46 0.60 -5.47 12.89
CA LYS A 46 2.07 -5.50 12.84
C LYS A 46 2.67 -4.79 11.62
N ALA A 47 1.86 -4.44 10.62
CA ALA A 47 2.32 -3.66 9.48
C ALA A 47 2.49 -2.16 9.81
N TYR A 48 1.84 -1.66 10.86
CA TYR A 48 1.77 -0.24 11.22
C TYR A 48 2.82 0.16 12.25
N TYR A 49 4.09 -0.22 12.01
CA TYR A 49 5.22 0.30 12.78
C TYR A 49 5.69 1.64 12.20
N PRO A 50 6.28 2.54 13.00
CA PRO A 50 6.61 3.91 12.58
C PRO A 50 7.34 4.02 11.23
N ASP A 51 8.37 3.20 11.00
CA ASP A 51 9.14 3.23 9.74
C ASP A 51 8.34 2.77 8.51
N ALA A 52 7.30 1.95 8.70
CA ALA A 52 6.43 1.50 7.62
C ALA A 52 5.35 2.52 7.27
N LEU A 53 4.92 3.37 8.21
CA LEU A 53 3.77 4.27 8.00
C LEU A 53 3.97 5.15 6.75
N ARG A 54 5.14 5.77 6.61
CA ARG A 54 5.45 6.60 5.43
C ARG A 54 5.46 5.79 4.14
N ASN A 55 6.02 4.59 4.18
CA ASN A 55 6.02 3.69 3.03
C ASN A 55 4.61 3.24 2.65
N ILE A 56 3.74 3.01 3.64
CA ILE A 56 2.32 2.69 3.42
C ILE A 56 1.62 3.84 2.71
N VAL A 57 1.76 5.08 3.22
CA VAL A 57 1.17 6.27 2.59
C VAL A 57 1.65 6.39 1.14
N LEU A 58 2.97 6.31 0.91
CA LEU A 58 3.53 6.37 -0.43
C LEU A 58 2.95 5.30 -1.37
N LEU A 59 2.78 4.06 -0.89
CA LEU A 59 2.17 2.99 -1.70
C LEU A 59 0.69 3.25 -2.00
N LEU A 60 -0.07 3.78 -1.03
CA LEU A 60 -1.47 4.16 -1.23
C LEU A 60 -1.60 5.30 -2.26
N GLU A 61 -0.71 6.28 -2.20
CA GLU A 61 -0.64 7.38 -3.16
C GLU A 61 -0.32 6.88 -4.57
N ILE A 62 0.70 6.02 -4.71
CA ILE A 62 1.03 5.41 -6.00
C ILE A 62 -0.16 4.62 -6.54
N ALA A 63 -0.80 3.80 -5.70
CA ALA A 63 -1.98 3.04 -6.11
C ALA A 63 -3.11 3.98 -6.59
N HIS A 64 -3.39 5.05 -5.84
CA HIS A 64 -4.39 6.04 -6.22
C HIS A 64 -4.05 6.77 -7.52
N GLN A 65 -2.79 7.19 -7.69
CA GLN A 65 -2.34 7.87 -8.91
C GLN A 65 -2.42 6.96 -10.13
N THR A 66 -1.99 5.69 -10.02
CA THR A 66 -2.11 4.73 -11.13
C THR A 66 -3.57 4.47 -11.46
N PHE A 67 -4.42 4.25 -10.44
CA PHE A 67 -5.85 4.07 -10.65
C PHE A 67 -6.48 5.26 -11.38
N THR A 68 -6.30 6.48 -10.86
CA THR A 68 -6.91 7.69 -11.42
C THR A 68 -6.36 8.07 -12.80
N ARG A 69 -5.05 7.91 -13.03
CA ARG A 69 -4.42 8.33 -14.31
C ARG A 69 -4.49 7.27 -15.41
N ARG A 70 -4.52 5.98 -15.06
CA ARG A 70 -4.42 4.90 -16.04
C ARG A 70 -5.68 4.06 -16.18
N PHE A 71 -6.31 3.69 -15.07
CA PHE A 71 -7.45 2.77 -15.12
C PHE A 71 -8.78 3.51 -15.18
N LEU A 72 -8.93 4.63 -14.48
CA LEU A 72 -10.15 5.44 -14.46
C LEU A 72 -10.58 5.99 -15.84
N PRO A 73 -9.68 6.38 -16.75
CA PRO A 73 -10.08 6.85 -18.09
C PRO A 73 -10.74 5.77 -18.96
N THR A 74 -10.55 4.49 -18.63
CA THR A 74 -11.07 3.36 -19.39
C THR A 74 -12.05 2.57 -18.53
N GLU A 75 -13.34 2.64 -18.84
CA GLU A 75 -14.42 2.03 -18.03
C GLU A 75 -14.16 0.55 -17.70
N SER A 76 -13.76 -0.26 -18.68
CA SER A 76 -13.44 -1.68 -18.48
C SER A 76 -12.31 -1.91 -17.49
N SER A 77 -11.27 -1.06 -17.52
CA SER A 77 -10.14 -1.15 -16.58
C SER A 77 -10.50 -0.61 -15.20
N ALA A 78 -11.30 0.44 -15.14
CA ALA A 78 -11.80 0.99 -13.89
C ALA A 78 -12.64 -0.05 -13.13
N LEU A 79 -13.60 -0.69 -13.81
CA LEU A 79 -14.45 -1.73 -13.22
C LEU A 79 -13.65 -2.95 -12.75
N ALA A 80 -12.59 -3.32 -13.47
CA ALA A 80 -11.74 -4.45 -13.07
C ALA A 80 -10.91 -4.16 -11.80
N VAL A 81 -10.62 -2.90 -11.51
CA VAL A 81 -9.67 -2.50 -10.45
C VAL A 81 -10.37 -1.83 -9.26
N ILE A 82 -11.58 -1.28 -9.43
CA ILE A 82 -12.28 -0.50 -8.41
C ILE A 82 -12.53 -1.30 -7.12
N ASP A 83 -12.92 -2.57 -7.21
CA ASP A 83 -13.18 -3.40 -6.05
C ASP A 83 -11.94 -3.64 -5.21
N ILE A 84 -10.81 -3.92 -5.86
CA ILE A 84 -9.56 -4.15 -5.15
C ILE A 84 -8.99 -2.85 -4.57
N TYR A 85 -9.15 -1.74 -5.28
CA TYR A 85 -8.77 -0.41 -4.80
C TYR A 85 -9.58 -0.02 -3.56
N GLN A 86 -10.91 -0.18 -3.59
CA GLN A 86 -11.76 0.05 -2.41
C GLN A 86 -11.40 -0.87 -1.25
N ALA A 87 -11.12 -2.15 -1.52
CA ALA A 87 -10.72 -3.10 -0.49
C ALA A 87 -9.37 -2.74 0.16
N LEU A 88 -8.45 -2.16 -0.60
CA LEU A 88 -7.16 -1.67 -0.11
C LEU A 88 -7.37 -0.53 0.89
N ILE A 89 -8.16 0.49 0.51
CA ILE A 89 -8.47 1.62 1.39
C ILE A 89 -9.18 1.14 2.66
N ARG A 90 -10.17 0.25 2.52
CA ARG A 90 -10.89 -0.34 3.67
C ARG A 90 -10.00 -1.12 4.62
N ALA A 91 -8.91 -1.72 4.14
CA ALA A 91 -7.96 -2.43 5.00
C ALA A 91 -7.19 -1.48 5.92
N VAL A 92 -7.04 -0.20 5.54
CA VAL A 92 -6.28 0.81 6.31
C VAL A 92 -7.15 1.54 7.33
N ILE A 93 -8.45 1.70 7.06
CA ILE A 93 -9.40 2.43 7.94
C ILE A 93 -9.29 2.02 9.42
N PRO A 94 -9.27 0.72 9.80
CA PRO A 94 -9.20 0.32 11.21
C PRO A 94 -7.90 0.75 11.91
N PHE A 95 -6.85 0.98 11.13
CA PHE A 95 -5.50 1.29 11.60
C PHE A 95 -5.15 2.77 11.39
N ILE A 96 -6.12 3.61 10.99
CA ILE A 96 -5.89 5.04 10.73
C ILE A 96 -5.32 5.76 11.96
N ARG A 97 -5.65 5.27 13.17
CA ARG A 97 -5.13 5.75 14.45
C ARG A 97 -3.61 5.70 14.59
N PHE A 98 -2.93 4.86 13.80
CA PHE A 98 -1.47 4.75 13.80
C PHE A 98 -0.81 5.86 12.97
N PHE A 99 -1.56 6.53 12.09
CA PHE A 99 -1.08 7.66 11.31
C PHE A 99 -1.31 8.95 12.11
N THR A 100 -0.32 9.33 12.93
CA THR A 100 -0.35 10.61 13.65
C THR A 100 0.15 11.74 12.75
N GLU A 101 -0.35 12.96 12.95
CA GLU A 101 -0.02 14.13 12.10
C GLU A 101 1.49 14.42 12.00
N GLU A 102 2.29 14.10 13.02
CA GLU A 102 3.75 14.28 12.97
C GLU A 102 4.43 13.45 11.87
N ASP A 103 3.92 12.25 11.58
CA ASP A 103 4.44 11.41 10.50
C ASP A 103 4.00 11.89 9.11
N LEU A 104 2.86 12.56 9.02
CA LEU A 104 2.36 13.19 7.79
C LEU A 104 3.09 14.51 7.49
N GLN A 105 3.40 15.32 8.51
CA GLN A 105 4.05 16.63 8.38
C GLN A 105 5.55 16.57 8.00
N ARG A 106 6.23 15.43 8.20
CA ARG A 106 7.64 15.26 7.78
C ARG A 106 7.83 14.96 6.28
N THR A 107 6.76 15.05 5.49
CA THR A 107 6.78 14.78 4.03
C THR A 107 6.68 16.07 3.19
N CYS A 108 6.77 17.25 3.83
CA CYS A 108 6.92 18.54 3.13
C CYS A 108 8.39 18.96 3.07
#